data_AF-A0A6P5Y8C4-F1
#
_entry.id   AF-A0A6P5Y8C4-F1
#
_cell.length_a   1.000
_cell.length_b   1.000
_cell.length_c   1.000
_cell.angle_alpha   90.00
_cell.angle_beta   90.00
_cell.angle_gamma   90.00
#
_symmetry.space_group_name_H-M   'P 1'
#
loop_
_entity.id
_entity.type
_entity.pdbx_description
1 polymer ?
#
loop_
_entity_poly.entity_id
_entity_poly.type
_entity_poly.pdbx_seq_one_letter_code
_entity_poly.pdbx_strand_id
1 'polypeptide(L)'
;MDKYGIHLLTLSHVYSVPQLKQRCTRGVSQRLTVENVVDVLQLAWLCDAPDLYLKCMKQVLAHFKAVEQTEGWKFMQDHDPWVELEILKFIDEAESRKKRTRRHREEQSLYLQLSEAMECLEHIYTEGCTTVAPYDVEPAKKTSPCNKYKTCQGVQLLIKHFALCKRRINGGGCSRCNRMWQLLKLHSSICDQPDSCRVPLCRQFKLKAKQQKMGDDAKWKLLVRKVLSAKAMSSLSLPKRKREEELRETMEDHVLKTFRLL
;
A
#
# COMPACT_ATOMS: atom_id res chain seq x y z
N MET A 1 -24.57 -18.46 -34.68
CA MET A 1 -23.24 -18.52 -34.03
C MET A 1 -22.95 -19.94 -33.53
N ASP A 2 -23.95 -20.60 -32.93
CA ASP A 2 -24.20 -22.06 -32.90
C ASP A 2 -23.00 -22.98 -33.11
N LYS A 3 -22.85 -23.33 -34.38
CA LYS A 3 -22.04 -24.44 -34.89
C LYS A 3 -20.84 -23.97 -35.72
N TYR A 4 -20.87 -22.73 -36.21
CA TYR A 4 -19.93 -22.23 -37.22
C TYR A 4 -19.19 -20.96 -36.79
N GLY A 5 -19.23 -20.57 -35.51
CA GLY A 5 -18.62 -19.33 -35.04
C GLY A 5 -17.13 -19.18 -35.34
N ILE A 6 -16.35 -20.25 -35.18
CA ILE A 6 -14.92 -20.29 -35.51
C ILE A 6 -14.70 -20.15 -37.01
N HIS A 7 -15.36 -20.99 -37.82
CA HIS A 7 -15.28 -20.95 -39.28
C HIS A 7 -15.66 -19.58 -39.85
N LEU A 8 -16.74 -18.99 -39.35
CA LEU A 8 -17.19 -17.66 -39.77
C LEU A 8 -16.22 -16.56 -39.35
N LEU A 9 -15.53 -16.69 -38.21
CA LEU A 9 -14.48 -15.75 -37.81
C LEU A 9 -13.34 -15.78 -38.84
N THR A 10 -12.82 -16.96 -39.18
CA THR A 10 -11.77 -17.13 -40.18
C THR A 10 -12.18 -16.56 -41.54
N LEU A 11 -13.35 -16.95 -42.05
CA LEU A 11 -13.85 -16.48 -43.35
C LEU A 11 -14.04 -14.96 -43.35
N SER A 12 -14.60 -14.40 -42.29
CA SER A 12 -14.79 -12.94 -42.20
C SER A 12 -13.48 -12.16 -42.15
N HIS A 13 -12.40 -12.76 -41.63
CA HIS A 13 -11.08 -12.16 -41.67
C HIS A 13 -10.46 -12.25 -43.08
N VAL A 14 -10.44 -13.44 -43.68
CA VAL A 14 -9.88 -13.69 -45.02
C VAL A 14 -10.57 -12.82 -46.08
N TYR A 15 -11.90 -12.74 -46.06
CA TYR A 15 -12.67 -11.94 -47.01
C TYR A 15 -12.82 -10.47 -46.59
N SER A 16 -12.13 -10.02 -45.53
CA SER A 16 -12.13 -8.63 -45.06
C SER A 16 -13.54 -8.06 -44.84
N VAL A 17 -14.38 -8.77 -44.08
CA VAL A 17 -15.74 -8.38 -43.73
C VAL A 17 -15.80 -7.94 -42.24
N PRO A 18 -15.53 -6.67 -41.90
CA PRO A 18 -15.19 -6.28 -40.52
C PRO A 18 -16.37 -6.40 -39.55
N GLN A 19 -17.58 -6.06 -39.98
CA GLN A 19 -18.78 -6.15 -39.15
C GLN A 19 -19.11 -7.60 -38.77
N LEU A 20 -18.90 -8.53 -39.72
CA LEU A 20 -19.07 -9.95 -39.47
C LEU A 20 -17.97 -10.46 -38.54
N LYS A 21 -16.71 -10.08 -38.77
CA LYS A 21 -15.58 -10.42 -37.90
C LYS A 21 -15.87 -10.01 -36.45
N GLN A 22 -16.30 -8.77 -36.22
CA GLN A 22 -16.64 -8.29 -34.89
C GLN A 22 -17.76 -9.10 -34.21
N ARG A 23 -18.83 -9.41 -34.95
CA ARG A 23 -19.94 -10.26 -34.45
C ARG A 23 -19.45 -11.68 -34.13
N CYS A 24 -18.62 -12.24 -34.99
CA CYS A 24 -18.03 -13.56 -34.81
C CYS A 24 -17.10 -13.59 -33.58
N THR A 25 -16.20 -12.62 -33.45
CA THR A 25 -15.30 -12.46 -32.29
C THR A 25 -16.10 -12.41 -30.99
N ARG A 26 -17.18 -11.63 -30.94
CA ARG A 26 -18.04 -11.55 -29.75
C ARG A 26 -18.75 -12.88 -29.45
N GLY A 27 -19.28 -13.56 -30.46
CA GLY A 27 -20.00 -14.82 -30.25
C GLY A 27 -19.09 -16.00 -29.91
N VAL A 28 -17.85 -16.04 -30.44
CA VAL A 28 -16.82 -17.00 -30.04
C VAL A 28 -16.37 -16.70 -28.60
N SER A 29 -16.13 -15.42 -28.28
CA SER A 29 -15.77 -14.95 -26.94
C SER A 29 -16.76 -15.38 -25.85
N GLN A 30 -18.06 -15.45 -26.15
CA GLN A 30 -19.11 -15.87 -25.21
C GLN A 30 -19.12 -17.37 -24.93
N ARG A 31 -18.46 -18.18 -25.77
CA ARG A 31 -18.45 -19.65 -25.70
C ARG A 31 -17.06 -20.20 -25.35
N LEU A 32 -16.20 -19.33 -24.83
CA LEU A 32 -14.87 -19.71 -24.41
C LEU A 32 -15.00 -20.64 -23.19
N THR A 33 -14.45 -21.84 -23.30
CA THR A 33 -14.39 -22.85 -22.25
C THR A 33 -12.95 -23.21 -21.96
N VAL A 34 -12.69 -23.96 -20.88
CA VAL A 34 -11.34 -24.47 -20.59
C VAL A 34 -10.85 -25.35 -21.74
N GLU A 35 -11.73 -26.20 -22.29
CA GLU A 35 -11.39 -27.15 -23.36
C GLU A 35 -10.95 -26.49 -24.66
N ASN A 36 -11.59 -25.37 -25.07
CA ASN A 36 -11.33 -24.74 -26.38
C ASN A 36 -10.46 -23.48 -26.31
N VAL A 37 -9.98 -23.08 -25.12
CA VAL A 37 -9.32 -21.78 -24.95
C VAL A 37 -8.03 -21.65 -25.75
N VAL A 38 -7.27 -22.75 -25.88
CA VAL A 38 -5.99 -22.78 -26.60
C VAL A 38 -6.23 -22.64 -28.09
N ASP A 39 -7.17 -23.40 -28.65
CA ASP A 39 -7.54 -23.34 -30.06
C ASP A 39 -8.07 -21.95 -30.43
N VAL A 40 -8.93 -21.38 -29.58
CA VAL A 40 -9.49 -20.05 -29.79
C VAL A 40 -8.43 -18.95 -29.63
N LEU A 41 -7.43 -19.16 -28.77
CA LEU A 41 -6.28 -18.24 -28.62
C LEU A 41 -5.46 -18.18 -29.90
N GLN A 42 -5.08 -19.34 -30.45
CA GLN A 42 -4.33 -19.44 -31.70
C GLN A 42 -5.15 -18.84 -32.86
N LEU A 43 -6.45 -19.16 -32.95
CA LEU A 43 -7.35 -18.58 -33.94
C LEU A 43 -7.44 -17.04 -33.82
N ALA A 44 -7.52 -16.52 -32.59
CA ALA A 44 -7.61 -15.08 -32.36
C ALA A 44 -6.34 -14.35 -32.78
N TRP A 45 -5.18 -14.99 -32.62
CA TRP A 45 -3.91 -14.49 -33.12
C TRP A 45 -3.88 -14.48 -34.65
N LEU A 46 -4.20 -15.61 -35.29
CA LEU A 46 -4.22 -15.74 -36.76
C LEU A 46 -5.23 -14.83 -37.45
N CYS A 47 -6.33 -14.49 -36.76
CA CYS A 47 -7.38 -13.65 -37.30
C CYS A 47 -7.23 -12.17 -36.93
N ASP A 48 -6.11 -11.70 -36.39
CA ASP A 48 -5.92 -10.32 -35.90
C ASP A 48 -7.08 -9.85 -35.00
N ALA A 49 -7.41 -10.63 -33.98
CA ALA A 49 -8.51 -10.36 -33.04
C ALA A 49 -7.97 -10.13 -31.61
N PRO A 50 -7.32 -8.97 -31.34
CA PRO A 50 -6.55 -8.75 -30.10
C PRO A 50 -7.40 -8.81 -28.83
N ASP A 51 -8.64 -8.33 -28.86
CA ASP A 51 -9.54 -8.39 -27.70
C ASP A 51 -9.89 -9.83 -27.30
N LEU A 52 -10.08 -10.71 -28.30
CA LEU A 52 -10.35 -12.12 -28.06
C LEU A 52 -9.10 -12.83 -27.58
N TYR A 53 -7.94 -12.56 -28.20
CA TYR A 53 -6.65 -13.09 -27.78
C TYR A 53 -6.37 -12.76 -26.30
N LEU A 54 -6.52 -11.49 -25.92
CA LEU A 54 -6.34 -11.05 -24.53
C LEU A 54 -7.34 -11.72 -23.58
N LYS A 55 -8.58 -11.95 -24.02
CA LYS A 55 -9.56 -12.67 -23.22
C LYS A 55 -9.17 -14.13 -23.02
N CYS A 56 -8.68 -14.81 -24.06
CA CYS A 56 -8.15 -16.17 -23.95
C CYS A 56 -6.97 -16.23 -22.99
N MET A 57 -6.00 -15.33 -23.13
CA MET A 57 -4.85 -15.23 -22.21
C MET A 57 -5.29 -15.07 -20.74
N LYS A 58 -6.30 -14.22 -20.47
CA LYS A 58 -6.87 -14.07 -19.13
C LYS A 58 -7.57 -15.33 -18.62
N GLN A 59 -8.28 -16.04 -19.49
CA GLN A 59 -8.96 -17.29 -19.15
C GLN A 59 -7.96 -18.40 -18.83
N VAL A 60 -6.88 -18.50 -19.62
CA VAL A 60 -5.76 -19.42 -19.35
C VAL A 60 -5.12 -19.09 -18.01
N LEU A 61 -4.79 -17.82 -17.74
CA LEU A 61 -4.24 -17.40 -16.45
C LEU A 61 -5.16 -17.77 -15.26
N ALA A 62 -6.49 -17.61 -15.42
CA ALA A 62 -7.45 -17.90 -14.35
C ALA A 62 -7.61 -19.40 -14.06
N HIS A 63 -7.43 -20.25 -15.06
CA HIS A 63 -7.72 -21.69 -14.98
C HIS A 63 -6.55 -22.56 -15.47
N PHE A 64 -5.32 -22.09 -15.32
CA PHE A 64 -4.13 -22.70 -15.93
C PHE A 64 -4.02 -24.21 -15.67
N LYS A 65 -4.20 -24.65 -14.42
CA LYS A 65 -4.14 -26.07 -14.05
C LYS A 65 -5.15 -26.95 -14.78
N ALA A 66 -6.31 -26.40 -15.12
CA ALA A 66 -7.32 -27.14 -15.87
C ALA A 66 -6.99 -27.14 -17.37
N VAL A 67 -6.53 -25.99 -17.89
CA VAL A 67 -6.10 -25.84 -19.29
C VAL A 67 -4.92 -26.76 -19.61
N GLU A 68 -3.93 -26.87 -18.72
CA GLU A 68 -2.76 -27.72 -18.87
C GLU A 68 -3.11 -29.21 -19.09
N GLN A 69 -4.29 -29.65 -18.62
CA GLN A 69 -4.75 -31.02 -18.77
C GLN A 69 -5.50 -31.28 -20.09
N THR A 70 -5.90 -30.22 -20.80
CA THR A 70 -6.69 -30.30 -22.04
C THR A 70 -5.87 -30.90 -23.18
N GLU A 71 -6.57 -31.50 -24.15
CA GLU A 71 -5.95 -31.99 -25.38
C GLU A 71 -5.35 -30.84 -26.20
N GLY A 72 -6.03 -29.68 -26.27
CA GLY A 72 -5.55 -28.51 -26.99
C GLY A 72 -4.22 -27.98 -26.44
N TRP A 73 -4.04 -27.99 -25.12
CA TRP A 73 -2.75 -27.62 -24.51
C TRP A 73 -1.63 -28.60 -24.89
N LYS A 74 -1.86 -29.90 -24.74
CA LYS A 74 -0.87 -30.94 -25.08
C LYS A 74 -0.50 -30.90 -26.56
N PHE A 75 -1.50 -30.75 -27.44
CA PHE A 75 -1.29 -30.60 -28.87
C PHE A 75 -0.42 -29.37 -29.18
N MET A 76 -0.72 -28.23 -28.55
CA MET A 76 0.09 -27.01 -28.71
C MET A 76 1.54 -27.21 -28.23
N GLN A 77 1.78 -27.97 -27.16
CA GLN A 77 3.14 -28.26 -26.70
C GLN A 77 3.94 -29.06 -27.73
N ASP A 78 3.31 -30.04 -28.38
CA ASP A 78 3.97 -30.91 -29.36
C ASP A 78 4.22 -30.20 -30.71
N HIS A 79 3.37 -29.24 -31.08
CA HIS A 79 3.36 -28.64 -32.41
C HIS A 79 3.82 -27.18 -32.45
N ASP A 80 3.58 -26.40 -31.39
CA ASP A 80 3.89 -24.97 -31.32
C ASP A 80 4.50 -24.55 -29.96
N PRO A 81 5.73 -25.01 -29.61
CA PRO A 81 6.37 -24.71 -28.32
C PRO A 81 6.56 -23.21 -28.02
N TRP A 82 6.59 -22.37 -29.07
CA TRP A 82 6.71 -20.93 -28.91
C TRP A 82 5.45 -20.30 -28.31
N VAL A 83 4.26 -20.81 -28.66
CA VAL A 83 2.99 -20.33 -28.10
C VAL A 83 2.90 -20.68 -26.62
N GLU A 84 3.32 -21.89 -26.24
CA GLU A 84 3.47 -22.26 -24.83
C GLU A 84 4.36 -21.26 -24.08
N LEU A 85 5.55 -20.98 -24.63
CA LEU A 85 6.49 -20.03 -24.01
C LEU A 85 5.88 -18.63 -23.85
N GLU A 86 5.12 -18.15 -24.84
CA GLU A 86 4.42 -16.87 -24.77
C GLU A 86 3.38 -16.85 -23.64
N ILE A 87 2.57 -17.91 -23.53
CA ILE A 87 1.57 -18.07 -22.48
C ILE A 87 2.24 -18.11 -21.10
N LEU A 88 3.30 -18.91 -20.94
CA LEU A 88 4.00 -19.04 -19.66
C LEU A 88 4.67 -17.72 -19.24
N LYS A 89 5.28 -16.97 -20.19
CA LYS A 89 5.81 -15.62 -19.93
C LYS A 89 4.72 -14.65 -19.48
N PHE A 90 3.55 -14.70 -20.13
CA PHE A 90 2.42 -13.86 -19.74
C PHE A 90 1.94 -14.19 -18.31
N ILE A 91 1.88 -15.48 -17.95
CA ILE A 91 1.49 -15.91 -16.60
C ILE A 91 2.51 -15.43 -15.57
N ASP A 92 3.81 -15.66 -15.78
CA ASP A 92 4.87 -15.22 -14.85
C ASP A 92 4.87 -13.70 -14.66
N GLU A 93 4.75 -12.93 -15.73
CA GLU A 93 4.66 -11.47 -15.70
C GLU A 93 3.44 -11.00 -14.88
N ALA A 94 2.27 -11.64 -15.07
CA ALA A 94 1.04 -11.33 -14.36
C ALA A 94 1.15 -11.64 -12.85
N GLU A 95 1.70 -12.81 -12.50
CA GLU A 95 1.94 -13.20 -11.10
C GLU A 95 2.97 -12.29 -10.43
N SER A 96 4.05 -11.97 -11.13
CA SER A 96 5.09 -11.04 -10.69
C SER A 96 4.54 -9.63 -10.44
N ARG A 97 3.65 -9.13 -11.30
CA ARG A 97 2.94 -7.84 -11.09
C ARG A 97 2.03 -7.88 -9.86
N LYS A 98 1.27 -8.98 -9.67
CA LYS A 98 0.42 -9.17 -8.49
C LYS A 98 1.24 -9.18 -7.20
N LYS A 99 2.37 -9.89 -7.19
CA LYS A 99 3.32 -9.96 -6.06
C LYS A 99 3.95 -8.61 -5.76
N ARG A 100 4.41 -7.87 -6.78
CA ARG A 100 4.92 -6.49 -6.64
C ARG A 100 3.88 -5.55 -6.04
N THR A 101 2.64 -5.59 -6.55
CA THR A 101 1.53 -4.76 -6.05
C THR A 101 1.19 -5.07 -4.59
N ARG A 102 1.13 -6.36 -4.23
CA ARG A 102 0.90 -6.78 -2.84
C ARG A 102 1.99 -6.27 -1.91
N ARG A 103 3.26 -6.50 -2.25
CA ARG A 103 4.41 -6.01 -1.47
C ARG A 103 4.36 -4.49 -1.30
N HIS A 104 4.05 -3.76 -2.37
CA HIS A 104 3.94 -2.32 -2.32
C HIS A 104 2.83 -1.84 -1.38
N ARG A 105 1.64 -2.48 -1.40
CA ARG A 105 0.54 -2.18 -0.48
C ARG A 105 0.89 -2.48 0.98
N GLU A 106 1.52 -3.63 1.24
CA GLU A 106 1.99 -4.01 2.58
C GLU A 106 3.02 -2.98 3.09
N GLU A 107 3.97 -2.57 2.24
CA GLU A 107 4.97 -1.55 2.56
C GLU A 107 4.33 -0.19 2.86
N GLN A 108 3.39 0.26 2.01
CA GLN A 108 2.64 1.50 2.22
C GLN A 108 1.84 1.49 3.52
N SER A 109 1.21 0.36 3.86
CA SER A 109 0.47 0.20 5.12
C SER A 109 1.38 0.37 6.34
N LEU A 110 2.63 -0.10 6.27
CA LEU A 110 3.60 0.08 7.35
C LEU A 110 4.00 1.55 7.53
N TYR A 111 4.24 2.27 6.43
CA TYR A 111 4.55 3.71 6.51
C TYR A 111 3.37 4.53 7.03
N LEU A 112 2.14 4.14 6.70
CA LEU A 112 0.93 4.77 7.25
C LEU A 112 0.80 4.55 8.76
N GLN A 113 1.10 3.34 9.26
CA GLN A 113 1.14 3.08 10.70
C GLN A 113 2.23 3.90 11.39
N LEU A 114 3.40 4.07 10.75
CA LEU A 114 4.45 4.93 11.29
C LEU A 114 4.04 6.39 11.32
N SER A 115 3.36 6.92 10.30
CA SER A 115 2.84 8.29 10.33
C SER A 115 1.77 8.48 11.41
N GLU A 116 0.85 7.52 11.56
CA GLU A 116 -0.17 7.54 12.63
C GLU A 116 0.51 7.51 14.01
N ALA A 117 1.59 6.74 14.16
CA ALA A 117 2.37 6.71 15.40
C ALA A 117 3.04 8.06 15.73
N MET A 118 3.41 8.88 14.72
CA MET A 118 3.97 10.22 14.97
C MET A 118 2.91 11.17 15.53
N GLU A 119 1.71 11.14 14.96
CA GLU A 119 0.56 11.92 15.46
C GLU A 119 0.11 11.44 16.83
N CYS A 120 0.14 10.13 17.05
CA CYS A 120 -0.15 9.54 18.35
C CYS A 120 0.85 9.98 19.44
N LEU A 121 2.14 10.11 19.12
CA LEU A 121 3.12 10.68 20.06
C LEU A 121 2.76 12.11 20.43
N GLU A 122 2.41 12.95 19.45
CA GLU A 122 1.99 14.33 19.70
C GLU A 122 0.75 14.37 20.60
N HIS A 123 -0.29 13.57 20.29
CA HIS A 123 -1.49 13.43 21.11
C HIS A 123 -1.16 13.04 22.57
N ILE A 124 -0.35 11.99 22.79
CA ILE A 124 -0.03 11.52 24.15
C ILE A 124 0.76 12.60 24.93
N TYR A 125 1.68 13.32 24.30
CA TYR A 125 2.52 14.31 24.98
C TYR A 125 1.89 15.72 25.07
N THR A 126 0.75 15.96 24.41
CA THR A 126 0.00 17.23 24.47
C THR A 126 -1.27 17.13 25.28
N GLU A 127 -2.12 16.15 24.95
CA GLU A 127 -3.44 15.93 25.55
C GLU A 127 -3.38 14.93 26.72
N GLY A 128 -2.37 14.06 26.73
CA GLY A 128 -2.38 12.86 27.57
C GLY A 128 -3.34 11.79 27.03
N CYS A 129 -3.16 10.57 27.50
CA CYS A 129 -3.97 9.44 27.05
C CYS A 129 -4.17 8.40 28.17
N THR A 130 -5.05 7.43 27.93
CA THR A 130 -5.58 6.43 28.87
C THR A 130 -4.66 6.04 30.04
N THR A 131 -3.40 5.71 29.74
CA THR A 131 -2.48 5.19 30.76
C THR A 131 -1.13 5.91 30.85
N VAL A 132 -0.95 6.96 30.06
CA VAL A 132 0.26 7.77 30.01
C VAL A 132 -0.17 9.20 29.76
N ALA A 133 0.20 10.12 30.66
CA ALA A 133 -0.10 11.53 30.54
C ALA A 133 1.16 12.37 30.78
N PRO A 134 1.22 13.61 30.26
CA PRO A 134 2.23 14.59 30.61
C PRO A 134 2.30 14.82 32.13
N TYR A 135 3.44 15.29 32.62
CA TYR A 135 3.66 15.51 34.06
C TYR A 135 2.61 16.45 34.70
N ASP A 136 2.09 17.39 33.91
CA ASP A 136 1.14 18.42 34.35
C ASP A 136 -0.33 18.02 34.16
N VAL A 137 -0.61 16.77 33.74
CA VAL A 137 -1.96 16.29 33.41
C VAL A 137 -2.22 14.95 34.08
N GLU A 138 -3.26 14.88 34.92
CA GLU A 138 -3.68 13.60 35.52
C GLU A 138 -4.18 12.63 34.44
N PRO A 139 -3.71 11.36 34.43
CA PRO A 139 -4.15 10.38 33.45
C PRO A 139 -5.66 10.16 33.61
N ALA A 140 -6.41 10.42 32.53
CA ALA A 140 -7.83 10.14 32.50
C ALA A 140 -8.06 8.66 32.83
N LYS A 141 -8.73 8.36 33.96
CA LYS A 141 -9.16 7.01 34.38
C LYS A 141 -10.24 6.47 33.41
N LYS A 142 -9.89 6.28 32.14
CA LYS A 142 -10.72 5.63 31.13
C LYS A 142 -10.32 4.16 31.08
N THR A 143 -11.27 3.27 31.34
CA THR A 143 -11.04 1.81 31.35
C THR A 143 -10.86 1.24 29.93
N SER A 144 -11.27 1.99 28.90
CA SER A 144 -11.23 1.56 27.50
C SER A 144 -9.96 2.03 26.76
N PRO A 145 -9.42 1.24 25.82
CA PRO A 145 -8.34 1.67 24.94
C PRO A 145 -8.68 2.95 24.17
N CYS A 146 -7.67 3.77 23.88
CA CYS A 146 -7.83 4.96 23.04
C CYS A 146 -8.31 4.56 21.63
N ASN A 147 -9.34 5.23 21.13
CA ASN A 147 -9.93 5.01 19.81
C ASN A 147 -9.47 6.04 18.75
N LYS A 148 -8.70 7.07 19.13
CA LYS A 148 -8.22 8.12 18.21
C LYS A 148 -7.20 7.58 17.20
N TYR A 149 -6.31 6.69 17.63
CA TYR A 149 -5.29 6.08 16.78
C TYR A 149 -5.17 4.59 17.05
N LYS A 150 -5.08 3.77 16.00
CA LYS A 150 -4.94 2.31 16.12
C LYS A 150 -3.62 1.92 16.78
N THR A 151 -2.58 2.72 16.58
CA THR A 151 -1.24 2.53 17.17
C THR A 151 -1.13 2.98 18.63
N CYS A 152 -2.15 3.64 19.21
CA CYS A 152 -2.04 4.32 20.50
C CYS A 152 -1.67 3.41 21.67
N GLN A 153 -2.36 2.28 21.81
CA GLN A 153 -2.07 1.34 22.89
C GLN A 153 -0.62 0.82 22.83
N GLY A 154 -0.13 0.54 21.62
CA GLY A 154 1.26 0.10 21.41
C GLY A 154 2.28 1.17 21.79
N VAL A 155 2.04 2.43 21.42
CA VAL A 155 2.90 3.56 21.78
C VAL A 155 2.89 3.80 23.29
N GLN A 156 1.73 3.76 23.95
CA GLN A 156 1.63 3.89 25.41
C GLN A 156 2.44 2.83 26.15
N LEU A 157 2.40 1.56 25.69
CA LEU A 157 3.19 0.48 26.28
C LEU A 157 4.70 0.71 26.10
N LEU A 158 5.13 1.23 24.94
CA LEU A 158 6.52 1.60 24.70
C LEU A 158 6.96 2.72 25.64
N ILE A 159 6.13 3.76 25.84
CA ILE A 159 6.45 4.88 26.73
C ILE A 159 6.59 4.39 28.18
N LYS A 160 5.62 3.61 28.69
CA LYS A 160 5.69 3.02 30.04
C LYS A 160 6.96 2.21 30.24
N HIS A 161 7.28 1.34 29.28
CA HIS A 161 8.49 0.55 29.34
C HIS A 161 9.74 1.45 29.34
N PHE A 162 9.78 2.45 28.46
CA PHE A 162 10.92 3.36 28.30
C PHE A 162 11.20 4.21 29.56
N ALA A 163 10.16 4.53 30.33
CA ALA A 163 10.27 5.23 31.60
C ALA A 163 10.83 4.33 32.74
N LEU A 164 10.44 3.05 32.77
CA LEU A 164 10.75 2.14 33.88
C LEU A 164 11.94 1.21 33.62
N CYS A 165 12.44 1.12 32.38
CA CYS A 165 13.47 0.15 32.01
C CYS A 165 14.86 0.55 32.50
N LYS A 166 15.38 -0.21 33.48
CA LYS A 166 16.76 -0.06 34.01
C LYS A 166 17.86 -0.45 33.00
N ARG A 167 17.54 -1.26 31.98
CA ARG A 167 18.48 -1.69 30.92
C ARG A 167 18.63 -0.69 29.78
N ARG A 168 18.01 0.50 29.88
CA ARG A 168 18.04 1.53 28.84
C ARG A 168 19.42 2.18 28.67
N ILE A 169 20.15 2.38 29.77
CA ILE A 169 21.42 3.13 29.82
C ILE A 169 22.63 2.19 30.00
N ASN A 170 22.43 1.02 30.63
CA ASN A 170 23.51 0.13 31.09
C ASN A 170 24.06 -0.83 30.01
N GLY A 171 24.32 -0.36 28.79
CA GLY A 171 25.08 -1.10 27.78
C GLY A 171 24.43 -2.36 27.17
N GLY A 172 23.37 -2.91 27.76
CA GLY A 172 22.70 -4.15 27.31
C GLY A 172 21.57 -3.98 26.28
N GLY A 173 21.45 -2.79 25.66
CA GLY A 173 20.60 -2.54 24.48
C GLY A 173 19.19 -3.13 24.51
N CYS A 174 18.30 -2.67 25.38
CA CYS A 174 16.92 -3.17 25.40
C CYS A 174 16.19 -2.90 24.06
N SER A 175 15.74 -3.95 23.38
CA SER A 175 15.08 -3.86 22.07
C SER A 175 13.83 -2.97 22.06
N ARG A 176 13.02 -3.00 23.14
CA ARG A 176 11.83 -2.15 23.28
C ARG A 176 12.20 -0.67 23.46
N CYS A 177 13.25 -0.39 24.23
CA CYS A 177 13.77 0.98 24.38
C CYS A 177 14.34 1.51 23.07
N ASN A 178 15.05 0.66 22.30
CA ASN A 178 15.59 1.03 20.99
C ASN A 178 14.48 1.39 20.01
N ARG A 179 13.36 0.65 19.99
CA ARG A 179 12.19 0.98 19.18
C ARG A 179 11.58 2.33 19.56
N MET A 180 11.43 2.61 20.85
CA MET A 180 10.95 3.92 21.32
C MET A 180 11.89 5.05 20.89
N TRP A 181 13.20 4.84 21.03
CA TRP A 181 14.22 5.82 20.60
C TRP A 181 14.17 6.09 19.10
N GLN A 182 13.95 5.05 18.28
CA GLN A 182 13.76 5.18 16.83
C GLN A 182 12.49 5.98 16.49
N LEU A 183 11.38 5.78 17.21
CA LEU A 183 10.15 6.55 17.01
C LEU A 183 10.36 8.04 17.35
N LEU A 184 11.02 8.35 18.46
CA LEU A 184 11.34 9.74 18.82
C LEU A 184 12.29 10.40 17.82
N LYS A 185 13.29 9.65 17.32
CA LYS A 185 14.19 10.12 16.25
C LYS A 185 13.41 10.39 14.96
N LEU A 186 12.48 9.50 14.58
CA LEU A 186 11.64 9.65 13.40
C LEU A 186 10.73 10.88 13.54
N HIS A 187 10.08 11.06 14.68
CA HIS A 187 9.26 12.22 14.97
C HIS A 187 10.06 13.51 14.80
N SER A 188 11.27 13.61 15.38
CA SER A 188 12.12 14.80 15.23
C SER A 188 12.49 15.11 13.77
N SER A 189 12.60 14.08 12.93
CA SER A 189 12.93 14.23 11.51
C SER A 189 11.75 14.78 10.70
N ILE A 190 10.52 14.53 11.17
CA ILE A 190 9.25 14.89 10.51
C ILE A 190 8.64 16.18 11.11
N CYS A 191 8.89 16.46 12.39
CA CYS A 191 8.32 17.59 13.10
C CYS A 191 8.83 18.93 12.56
N ASP A 192 7.92 19.83 12.20
CA ASP A 192 8.22 21.15 11.65
C ASP A 192 8.39 22.25 12.70
N GLN A 193 7.85 22.04 13.91
CA GLN A 193 7.89 23.01 15.00
C GLN A 193 8.62 22.45 16.24
N PRO A 194 9.95 22.27 16.18
CA PRO A 194 10.70 21.62 17.25
C PRO A 194 10.76 22.42 18.57
N ASP A 195 10.55 23.74 18.53
CA ASP A 195 10.64 24.60 19.72
C ASP A 195 9.35 24.62 20.55
N SER A 196 8.19 24.41 19.93
CA SER A 196 6.88 24.26 20.61
C SER A 196 6.48 22.79 20.82
N CYS A 197 7.22 21.85 20.25
CA CYS A 197 6.90 20.43 20.34
C CYS A 197 7.11 19.87 21.75
N ARG A 198 6.06 19.23 22.29
CA ARG A 198 6.07 18.58 23.62
C ARG A 198 6.63 17.15 23.63
N VAL A 199 6.88 16.56 22.45
CA VAL A 199 7.44 15.21 22.36
C VAL A 199 8.89 15.21 22.88
N PRO A 200 9.24 14.34 23.84
CA PRO A 200 10.56 14.37 24.46
C PRO A 200 11.66 14.05 23.45
N LEU A 201 12.84 14.64 23.66
CA LEU A 201 14.02 14.52 22.81
C LEU A 201 13.87 15.09 21.38
N CYS A 202 12.68 15.57 20.97
CA CYS A 202 12.46 16.12 19.63
C CYS A 202 13.47 17.24 19.30
N ARG A 203 13.54 18.27 20.15
CA ARG A 203 14.48 19.40 20.02
C ARG A 203 15.94 18.94 20.02
N GLN A 204 16.31 18.02 20.93
CA GLN A 204 17.67 17.51 21.05
C GLN A 204 18.11 16.77 19.78
N PHE A 205 17.25 15.91 19.21
CA PHE A 205 17.54 15.24 17.96
C PHE A 205 17.61 16.19 16.77
N LYS A 206 16.72 17.19 16.71
CA LYS A 206 16.74 18.21 15.64
C LYS A 206 18.04 19.00 15.64
N LEU A 207 18.52 19.41 16.83
CA LEU A 207 19.80 20.10 16.99
C LEU A 207 20.98 19.20 16.59
N LYS A 208 21.00 17.94 17.04
CA LYS A 208 22.04 16.97 16.66
C LYS A 208 22.08 16.72 15.15
N ALA A 209 20.93 16.65 14.49
CA ALA A 209 20.83 16.47 13.05
C ALA A 209 21.30 17.69 12.23
N LYS A 210 21.26 18.90 12.83
CA LYS A 210 21.83 20.12 12.24
C LYS A 210 23.35 20.22 12.45
N GLN A 211 23.84 19.84 13.63
CA GLN A 211 25.25 19.95 14.03
C GLN A 211 26.14 18.86 13.42
N GLN A 212 25.71 17.61 13.54
CA GLN A 212 26.30 16.55 12.75
C GLN A 212 25.73 16.77 11.36
N LYS A 213 26.55 16.89 10.32
CA LYS A 213 26.10 16.52 8.98
C LYS A 213 25.69 15.05 9.06
N MET A 214 24.49 14.75 9.57
CA MET A 214 23.77 13.48 9.45
C MET A 214 23.38 13.33 7.96
N GLY A 215 24.41 13.44 7.14
CA GLY A 215 24.38 13.74 5.72
C GLY A 215 24.21 12.48 4.89
N ASP A 216 24.41 11.29 5.45
CA ASP A 216 24.59 10.11 4.59
C ASP A 216 23.96 8.81 5.07
N ASP A 217 23.03 8.84 6.03
CA ASP A 217 22.11 7.70 6.16
C ASP A 217 21.00 7.82 5.12
N ALA A 218 21.35 7.48 3.88
CA ALA A 218 20.43 7.48 2.73
C ALA A 218 19.17 6.64 3.02
N LYS A 219 19.32 5.57 3.82
CA LYS A 219 18.21 4.70 4.22
C LYS A 219 17.26 5.43 5.18
N TRP A 220 17.79 6.18 6.15
CA TRP A 220 16.96 7.00 7.05
C TRP A 220 16.22 8.11 6.31
N LYS A 221 16.90 8.82 5.40
CA LYS A 221 16.27 9.87 4.57
C LYS A 221 15.14 9.29 3.71
N LEU A 222 15.35 8.12 3.11
CA LEU A 222 14.32 7.42 2.35
C LEU A 222 13.12 7.03 3.21
N LEU A 223 13.36 6.52 4.44
CA LEU A 223 12.29 6.20 5.39
C LEU A 223 11.44 7.43 5.70
N VAL A 224 12.08 8.54 6.08
CA VAL A 224 11.38 9.81 6.38
C VAL A 224 10.53 10.25 5.19
N ARG A 225 11.09 10.22 3.96
CA ARG A 225 10.35 10.58 2.75
C ARG A 225 9.14 9.67 2.50
N LYS A 226 9.28 8.36 2.71
CA LYS A 226 8.18 7.39 2.51
C LYS A 226 7.06 7.57 3.54
N VAL A 227 7.41 7.84 4.81
CA VAL A 227 6.43 8.15 5.87
C VAL A 227 5.69 9.45 5.58
N LEU A 228 6.40 10.51 5.18
CA LEU A 228 5.77 11.78 4.77
C LEU A 228 4.84 11.60 3.57
N SER A 229 5.25 10.81 2.58
CA SER A 229 4.42 10.52 1.40
C SER A 229 3.15 9.76 1.79
N ALA A 230 3.25 8.77 2.68
CA ALA A 230 2.09 8.03 3.20
C ALA A 230 1.13 8.93 3.98
N LYS A 231 1.65 9.83 4.83
CA LYS A 231 0.87 10.83 5.56
C LYS A 231 0.11 11.76 4.60
N ALA A 232 0.80 12.28 3.58
CA ALA A 232 0.19 13.16 2.58
C ALA A 232 -0.94 12.44 1.83
N MET A 233 -0.71 11.22 1.34
CA MET A 233 -1.75 10.43 0.64
C MET A 233 -2.96 10.14 1.53
N SER A 234 -2.75 9.85 2.82
CA SER A 234 -3.84 9.70 3.80
C SER A 234 -4.72 10.95 3.89
N SER A 235 -4.10 12.12 4.04
CA SER A 235 -4.81 13.42 4.12
C SER A 235 -5.53 13.83 2.83
N LEU A 236 -5.10 13.30 1.67
CA LEU A 236 -5.76 13.48 0.38
C LEU A 236 -6.96 12.54 0.18
N SER A 237 -6.96 11.40 0.87
CA SER A 237 -8.04 10.40 0.80
C SER A 237 -9.23 10.70 1.71
N LEU A 238 -9.13 11.72 2.58
CA LEU A 238 -10.24 12.18 3.41
C LEU A 238 -11.30 12.91 2.56
N PRO A 239 -12.61 12.63 2.75
CA PRO A 239 -13.68 13.40 2.13
C PRO A 239 -13.52 14.90 2.47
N LYS A 240 -13.72 15.78 1.48
CA LYS A 240 -13.54 17.25 1.58
C LYS A 240 -14.06 17.89 2.88
N ARG A 241 -15.16 17.37 3.44
CA ARG A 241 -15.77 17.84 4.70
C ARG A 241 -14.88 17.66 5.95
N LYS A 242 -14.09 16.57 6.05
CA LYS A 242 -13.18 16.35 7.20
C LYS A 242 -11.91 17.20 7.15
N ARG A 243 -11.45 17.51 5.93
CA ARG A 243 -10.30 18.42 5.72
C ARG A 243 -10.60 19.83 6.20
N GLU A 244 -11.82 20.32 5.97
CA GLU A 244 -12.25 21.66 6.42
C GLU A 244 -12.44 21.74 7.95
N GLU A 245 -12.76 20.62 8.59
CA GLU A 245 -12.91 20.51 10.05
C GLU A 245 -11.53 20.51 10.75
N GLU A 246 -10.55 19.72 10.27
CA GLU A 246 -9.16 19.74 10.78
C GLU A 246 -8.45 21.09 10.53
N LEU A 247 -8.75 21.77 9.41
CA LEU A 247 -8.23 23.11 9.14
C LEU A 247 -8.86 24.19 10.04
N ARG A 248 -10.14 24.02 10.41
CA ARG A 248 -10.83 24.92 11.34
C ARG A 248 -10.35 24.73 12.78
N GLU A 249 -10.19 23.48 13.23
CA GLU A 249 -9.64 23.17 14.57
C GLU A 249 -8.22 23.73 14.73
N THR A 250 -7.37 23.62 13.71
CA THR A 250 -6.01 24.19 13.74
C THR A 250 -5.98 25.72 13.72
N MET A 251 -6.98 26.39 13.14
CA MET A 251 -7.11 27.85 13.14
C MET A 251 -7.72 28.38 14.45
N GLU A 252 -8.72 27.71 15.02
CA GLU A 252 -9.34 28.08 16.29
C GLU A 252 -8.35 27.97 17.46
N ASP A 253 -7.49 26.95 17.45
CA ASP A 253 -6.46 26.73 18.47
C ASP A 253 -5.28 27.75 18.38
N HIS A 254 -5.20 28.50 17.27
CA HIS A 254 -4.27 29.60 17.06
C HIS A 254 -4.88 30.95 17.45
N VAL A 255 -6.19 31.14 17.26
CA VAL A 255 -6.92 32.37 17.64
C VAL A 255 -7.13 32.45 19.16
N LEU A 256 -7.41 31.32 19.83
CA LEU A 256 -7.60 31.26 21.28
C LEU A 256 -6.32 31.51 22.11
N LYS A 257 -5.13 31.40 21.51
CA LYS A 257 -3.84 31.72 22.16
C LYS A 257 -3.50 33.22 22.13
N THR A 258 -4.32 34.06 21.49
CA THR A 258 -4.05 35.51 21.34
C THR A 258 -4.85 36.40 22.30
N PHE A 259 -5.74 35.84 23.14
CA PHE A 259 -6.45 36.62 24.16
C PHE A 259 -6.44 35.93 25.52
N ARG A 260 -5.55 36.41 26.39
CA ARG A 260 -5.85 36.82 27.77
C ARG A 260 -4.68 37.65 28.31
N LEU A 261 -4.86 38.96 28.22
CA LEU A 261 -4.20 39.94 29.07
C LEU A 261 -5.02 40.07 30.36
N LEU A 262 -4.30 40.32 31.46
CA LEU A 262 -4.65 40.39 32.89
C LEU A 262 -4.44 39.08 33.66
#